data_AF-A0A2V6W6G2-F1
#
_entry.id   AF-A0A2V6W6G2-F1
#
_cell.length_a   1.000
_cell.length_b   1.000
_cell.length_c   1.000
_cell.angle_alpha   90.00
_cell.angle_beta   90.00
_cell.angle_gamma   90.00
#
_symmetry.space_group_name_H-M   'P 1'
#
loop_
_entity.id
_entity.type
_entity.pdbx_description
1 polymer ?
#
loop_
_entity_poly.entity_id
_entity_poly.type
_entity_poly.pdbx_seq_one_letter_code
_entity_poly.pdbx_strand_id
1 'polypeptide(L)'
;MAIIQALIAMLTRSAGKLLNTAFSWATILLFGRVSQDRQIYVSLIAFGSVIWLIVLAGVAFPSVATFLLSFVTLPKWIDKTWIRLAMLAAVVVIPAVIGAVSILMLDKAKRPRGAAAVATAVLKGYPYTVGLALTLAMMTVFAPILKVRTLAKRWTTEHVPVIVEPRDYEAVVESVRAALAEGGFETTRGRASWLLRAPTKVLTLFARGAVAGLVADRITALRSKDLEVVLHPADLVISGREATAARARAIIAEHVVFTPAYLTWDKEANELEDRLRAIWRARDARSSADVRAELKAIGARLRELEVPYEEWEVLFRQLLVLERALREGGRSVSAGPDWAATLGAGVAIAAPHAEKIADAVGETVKELRETAHRAPRTVPVLSAVAAAVAALAAFVALPWRRRTRHGGGESTRRSRRAA
;
A
#
# COMPACT_ATOMS: atom_id res chain seq x y z
N MET A 1 22.56 9.20 -35.78
CA MET A 1 21.54 10.27 -35.61
C MET A 1 20.16 9.71 -35.27
N ALA A 2 19.57 8.85 -36.09
CA ALA A 2 18.20 8.32 -35.87
C ALA A 2 18.00 7.58 -34.53
N ILE A 3 18.97 6.78 -34.08
CA ILE A 3 18.89 6.06 -32.79
C ILE A 3 18.94 7.04 -31.61
N ILE A 4 19.77 8.09 -31.71
CA ILE A 4 19.88 9.13 -30.68
C ILE A 4 18.60 9.98 -30.65
N GLN A 5 18.04 10.33 -31.81
CA GLN A 5 16.76 11.01 -31.91
C GLN A 5 15.60 10.16 -31.41
N ALA A 6 15.58 8.85 -31.69
CA ALA A 6 14.57 7.92 -31.19
C ALA A 6 14.69 7.76 -29.66
N LEU A 7 15.90 7.67 -29.13
CA LEU A 7 16.15 7.65 -27.69
C LEU A 7 15.74 8.97 -27.01
N ILE A 8 16.07 10.13 -27.59
CA ILE A 8 15.67 11.44 -27.07
C ILE A 8 14.16 11.66 -27.19
N ALA A 9 13.53 11.22 -28.28
CA ALA A 9 12.08 11.28 -28.47
C ALA A 9 11.35 10.34 -27.53
N MET A 10 11.88 9.14 -27.30
CA MET A 10 11.38 8.22 -26.29
C MET A 10 11.58 8.82 -24.89
N LEU A 11 12.73 9.44 -24.61
CA LEU A 11 13.00 10.11 -23.34
C LEU A 11 12.05 11.28 -23.10
N THR A 12 11.81 12.14 -24.09
CA THR A 12 10.95 13.34 -23.96
C THR A 12 9.47 13.00 -23.93
N ARG A 13 9.01 12.04 -24.74
CA ARG A 13 7.62 11.56 -24.72
C ARG A 13 7.31 10.77 -23.45
N SER A 14 8.32 10.08 -22.92
CA SER A 14 8.25 9.48 -21.59
C SER A 14 8.46 10.51 -20.49
N ALA A 15 9.20 11.60 -20.68
CA ALA A 15 9.50 12.59 -19.65
C ALA A 15 8.24 13.21 -19.07
N GLY A 16 7.20 13.50 -19.86
CA GLY A 16 5.94 14.01 -19.33
C GLY A 16 5.25 13.00 -18.39
N LYS A 17 5.17 11.72 -18.80
CA LYS A 17 4.60 10.64 -17.97
C LYS A 17 5.51 10.29 -16.80
N LEU A 18 6.82 10.22 -17.00
CA LEU A 18 7.85 9.95 -16.01
C LEU A 18 8.02 11.10 -15.04
N LEU A 19 7.79 12.35 -15.40
CA LEU A 19 7.72 13.47 -14.46
C LEU A 19 6.43 13.36 -13.66
N ASN A 20 5.26 13.18 -14.29
CA ASN A 20 4.02 13.10 -13.54
C ASN A 20 3.99 11.88 -12.59
N THR A 21 4.54 10.74 -13.05
CA THR A 21 4.79 9.55 -12.25
C THR A 21 5.91 9.80 -11.25
N ALA A 22 7.10 10.25 -11.61
CA ALA A 22 8.19 10.49 -10.64
C ALA A 22 7.83 11.58 -9.63
N PHE A 23 6.93 12.50 -9.94
CA PHE A 23 6.44 13.53 -9.03
C PHE A 23 5.36 12.97 -8.11
N SER A 24 4.44 12.14 -8.63
CA SER A 24 3.52 11.34 -7.81
C SER A 24 4.29 10.40 -6.87
N TRP A 25 5.32 9.72 -7.38
CA TRP A 25 6.19 8.81 -6.64
C TRP A 25 7.16 9.54 -5.71
N ALA A 26 7.75 10.68 -6.09
CA ALA A 26 8.60 11.48 -5.19
C ALA A 26 7.75 12.10 -4.07
N THR A 27 6.51 12.49 -4.34
CA THR A 27 5.59 12.94 -3.30
C THR A 27 5.30 11.78 -2.34
N ILE A 28 5.00 10.58 -2.85
CA ILE A 28 4.79 9.37 -2.02
C ILE A 28 6.07 8.93 -1.28
N LEU A 29 7.23 9.01 -1.91
CA LEU A 29 8.53 8.60 -1.34
C LEU A 29 9.09 9.60 -0.33
N LEU A 30 8.83 10.90 -0.51
CA LEU A 30 9.32 11.96 0.38
C LEU A 30 8.35 12.27 1.51
N PHE A 31 7.04 12.11 1.26
CA PHE A 31 5.99 12.53 2.20
C PHE A 31 5.01 11.41 2.59
N GLY A 32 5.11 10.21 2.01
CA GLY A 32 4.06 9.19 2.14
C GLY A 32 2.79 9.55 1.36
N ARG A 33 1.70 8.81 1.55
CA ARG A 33 0.38 9.20 1.02
C ARG A 33 -0.19 10.37 1.84
N VAL A 34 -0.04 11.60 1.39
CA VAL A 34 -0.56 12.78 2.11
C VAL A 34 -2.10 12.81 2.08
N SER A 35 -2.75 13.17 3.20
CA SER A 35 -4.21 13.32 3.26
C SER A 35 -4.73 14.24 2.15
N GLN A 36 -5.90 13.93 1.59
CA GLN A 36 -6.45 14.59 0.39
C GLN A 36 -6.54 16.12 0.55
N ASP A 37 -6.88 16.59 1.75
CA ASP A 37 -6.97 18.02 2.08
C ASP A 37 -5.62 18.76 2.04
N ARG A 38 -4.51 18.03 2.24
CA ARG A 38 -3.15 18.60 2.25
C ARG A 38 -2.42 18.36 0.92
N GLN A 39 -2.94 17.48 0.08
CA GLN A 39 -2.34 17.11 -1.20
C GLN A 39 -2.16 18.31 -2.14
N ILE A 40 -3.14 19.23 -2.18
CA ILE A 40 -3.06 20.42 -3.04
C ILE A 40 -1.88 21.32 -2.67
N TYR A 41 -1.65 21.52 -1.36
CA TYR A 41 -0.56 22.36 -0.87
C TYR A 41 0.81 21.70 -1.10
N VAL A 42 0.92 20.39 -0.83
CA VAL A 42 2.16 19.64 -1.11
C VAL A 42 2.49 19.67 -2.59
N SER A 43 1.49 19.47 -3.45
CA SER A 43 1.66 19.55 -4.91
C SER A 43 2.12 20.93 -5.35
N LEU A 44 1.52 22.00 -4.80
CA LEU A 44 1.89 23.37 -5.10
C LEU A 44 3.34 23.69 -4.66
N ILE A 45 3.74 23.25 -3.47
CA ILE A 45 5.10 23.44 -2.94
C ILE A 45 6.13 22.70 -3.79
N ALA A 46 5.86 21.44 -4.11
CA ALA A 46 6.75 20.65 -4.96
C ALA A 46 6.85 21.24 -6.37
N PHE A 47 5.74 21.69 -6.96
CA PHE A 47 5.70 22.17 -8.34
C PHE A 47 6.36 23.53 -8.44
N GLY A 48 6.07 24.41 -7.47
CA GLY A 48 6.76 25.67 -7.28
C GLY A 48 8.27 25.48 -7.13
N SER A 49 8.72 24.44 -6.43
CA SER A 49 10.15 24.14 -6.27
C SER A 49 10.83 23.70 -7.57
N VAL A 50 10.13 22.93 -8.42
CA VAL A 50 10.63 22.57 -9.75
C VAL A 50 10.68 23.79 -10.67
N ILE A 51 9.62 24.60 -10.68
CA ILE A 51 9.61 25.87 -11.44
C ILE A 51 10.77 26.74 -10.99
N TRP A 52 10.98 26.87 -9.69
CA TRP A 52 12.07 27.66 -9.13
C TRP A 52 13.43 27.18 -9.65
N LEU A 53 13.67 25.87 -9.70
CA LEU A 53 14.90 25.29 -10.26
C LEU A 53 15.08 25.63 -11.75
N ILE A 54 14.00 25.56 -12.53
CA ILE A 54 14.01 25.91 -13.96
C ILE A 54 14.30 27.39 -14.15
N VAL A 55 13.67 28.26 -13.38
CA VAL A 55 13.90 29.71 -13.40
C VAL A 55 15.34 30.03 -12.99
N LEU A 56 15.85 29.38 -11.93
CA LEU A 56 17.23 29.53 -11.50
C LEU A 56 18.22 29.11 -12.60
N ALA A 57 17.95 28.01 -13.31
CA ALA A 57 18.73 27.59 -14.46
C ALA A 57 18.63 28.59 -15.63
N GLY A 58 17.48 29.21 -15.86
CA GLY A 58 17.29 30.27 -16.86
C GLY A 58 18.06 31.56 -16.53
N VAL A 59 18.16 31.92 -15.25
CA VAL A 59 18.98 33.05 -14.76
C VAL A 59 20.47 32.74 -14.92
N ALA A 60 20.91 31.54 -14.53
CA ALA A 60 22.31 31.11 -14.64
C ALA A 60 22.75 30.89 -16.09
N PHE A 61 21.87 30.34 -16.93
CA PHE A 61 22.11 29.98 -18.33
C PHE A 61 21.01 30.58 -19.22
N PRO A 62 21.23 31.77 -19.83
CA PRO A 62 20.22 32.45 -20.65
C PRO A 62 19.70 31.64 -21.84
N SER A 63 20.46 30.66 -22.32
CA SER A 63 20.04 29.73 -23.37
C SER A 63 18.83 28.89 -22.96
N VAL A 64 18.75 28.47 -21.68
CA VAL A 64 17.63 27.73 -21.13
C VAL A 64 16.37 28.59 -21.13
N ALA A 65 16.49 29.85 -20.69
CA ALA A 65 15.37 30.79 -20.71
C ALA A 65 14.85 31.03 -22.13
N THR A 66 15.76 31.22 -23.09
CA THR A 66 15.42 31.42 -24.50
C THR A 66 14.70 30.19 -25.09
N PHE A 67 15.18 29.00 -24.76
CA PHE A 67 14.55 27.74 -25.16
C PHE A 67 13.12 27.61 -24.60
N LEU A 68 12.93 27.83 -23.30
CA LEU A 68 11.61 27.75 -22.66
C LEU A 68 10.62 28.77 -23.24
N LEU A 69 11.08 30.00 -23.47
CA LEU A 69 10.26 31.07 -24.03
C LEU A 69 9.92 30.86 -25.50
N SER A 70 10.62 29.99 -26.22
CA SER A 70 10.26 29.63 -27.60
C SER A 70 8.92 28.89 -27.70
N PHE A 71 8.45 28.29 -26.61
CA PHE A 71 7.14 27.63 -26.52
C PHE A 71 5.99 28.60 -26.21
N VAL A 72 6.30 29.88 -25.92
CA VAL A 72 5.32 30.90 -25.55
C VAL A 72 5.42 32.08 -26.51
N THR A 73 4.31 32.47 -27.12
CA THR A 73 4.26 33.66 -27.95
C THR A 73 4.36 34.91 -27.07
N LEU A 74 5.54 35.52 -27.03
CA LEU A 74 5.75 36.76 -26.30
C LEU A 74 5.32 37.96 -27.16
N PRO A 75 4.53 38.90 -26.59
CA PRO A 75 4.27 40.19 -27.24
C PRO A 75 5.57 40.92 -27.59
N LYS A 76 5.57 41.64 -28.72
CA LYS A 76 6.76 42.33 -29.26
C LYS A 76 7.34 43.40 -28.33
N TRP A 77 6.60 43.86 -27.32
CA TRP A 77 7.07 44.84 -26.33
C TRP A 77 7.88 44.23 -25.18
N ILE A 78 7.92 42.90 -25.05
CA ILE A 78 8.66 42.22 -23.98
C ILE A 78 10.10 42.01 -24.43
N ASP A 79 10.95 42.97 -24.08
CA ASP A 79 12.39 42.89 -24.37
C ASP A 79 13.12 41.93 -23.42
N LYS A 80 14.35 41.55 -23.82
CA LYS A 80 15.24 40.66 -23.04
C LYS A 80 15.46 41.15 -21.60
N THR A 81 15.46 42.45 -21.37
CA THR A 81 15.64 43.06 -20.04
C THR A 81 14.44 42.77 -19.13
N TRP A 82 13.21 42.88 -19.64
CA TRP A 82 11.99 42.56 -18.90
C TRP A 82 11.93 41.08 -18.53
N ILE A 83 12.33 40.20 -19.45
CA ILE A 83 12.43 38.76 -19.20
C ILE A 83 13.43 38.49 -18.07
N ARG A 84 14.61 39.11 -18.09
CA ARG A 84 15.62 38.95 -17.05
C ARG A 84 15.11 39.45 -15.69
N LEU A 85 14.49 40.63 -15.65
CA LEU A 85 13.90 41.18 -14.42
C LEU A 85 12.80 40.28 -13.87
N ALA A 86 11.92 39.77 -14.73
CA ALA A 86 10.86 38.84 -14.33
C ALA A 86 11.44 37.53 -13.78
N MET A 87 12.48 36.98 -14.40
CA MET A 87 13.15 35.78 -13.89
C MET A 87 13.84 36.03 -12.54
N LEU A 88 14.54 37.15 -12.37
CA LEU A 88 15.15 37.53 -11.10
C LEU A 88 14.10 37.72 -10.01
N ALA A 89 12.99 38.40 -10.32
CA ALA A 89 11.86 38.55 -9.41
C ALA A 89 11.28 37.18 -9.04
N ALA A 90 11.10 36.26 -10.01
CA ALA A 90 10.58 34.93 -9.76
C ALA A 90 11.50 34.09 -8.85
N VAL A 91 12.83 34.20 -8.96
CA VAL A 91 13.78 33.53 -8.04
C VAL A 91 13.53 33.94 -6.58
N VAL A 92 13.14 35.19 -6.34
CA VAL A 92 12.89 35.74 -5.00
C VAL A 92 11.45 35.48 -4.53
N VAL A 93 10.46 35.65 -5.42
CA VAL A 93 9.03 35.56 -5.08
C VAL A 93 8.58 34.11 -4.86
N ILE A 94 9.03 33.16 -5.68
CA ILE A 94 8.55 31.77 -5.60
C ILE A 94 8.83 31.15 -4.22
N PRO A 95 10.04 31.24 -3.63
CA PRO A 95 10.27 30.69 -2.30
C PRO A 95 9.46 31.38 -1.19
N ALA A 96 9.18 32.68 -1.32
CA ALA A 96 8.29 33.38 -0.39
C ALA A 96 6.85 32.86 -0.48
N VAL A 97 6.33 32.63 -1.70
CA VAL A 97 5.02 32.01 -1.91
C VAL A 97 4.98 30.61 -1.29
N ILE A 98 6.01 29.79 -1.51
CA ILE A 98 6.13 28.45 -0.90
C ILE A 98 6.10 28.53 0.63
N GLY A 99 6.82 29.49 1.22
CA GLY A 99 6.79 29.76 2.64
C GLY A 99 5.38 30.10 3.15
N ALA A 100 4.66 30.98 2.45
CA ALA A 100 3.28 31.32 2.78
C ALA A 100 2.33 30.11 2.68
N VAL A 101 2.46 29.30 1.62
CA VAL A 101 1.67 28.07 1.42
C VAL A 101 1.94 27.05 2.54
N SER A 102 3.19 26.94 3.01
CA SER A 102 3.54 26.01 4.10
C SER A 102 2.84 26.35 5.43
N ILE A 103 2.48 27.61 5.66
CA ILE A 103 1.70 28.03 6.83
C ILE A 103 0.26 27.51 6.75
N LEU A 104 -0.31 27.46 5.55
CA LEU A 104 -1.67 26.97 5.32
C LEU A 104 -1.78 25.47 5.59
N MET A 105 -0.69 24.72 5.37
CA MET A 105 -0.60 23.30 5.73
C MET A 105 -0.60 23.03 7.23
N LEU A 106 -0.32 24.00 8.10
CA LEU A 106 -0.34 23.78 9.55
C LEU A 106 -1.77 23.78 10.07
N ASP A 107 -2.03 22.92 11.05
CA ASP A 107 -3.30 22.92 11.79
C ASP A 107 -3.58 24.31 12.33
N LYS A 108 -4.85 24.75 12.28
CA LYS A 108 -5.24 26.11 12.71
C LYS A 108 -4.70 26.48 14.09
N ALA A 109 -4.62 25.51 15.01
CA ALA A 109 -4.08 25.68 16.36
C ALA A 109 -2.56 25.94 16.41
N LYS A 110 -1.79 25.45 15.43
CA LYS A 110 -0.33 25.55 15.35
C LYS A 110 0.16 26.66 14.41
N ARG A 111 -0.75 27.39 13.76
CA ARG A 111 -0.39 28.50 12.86
C ARG A 111 0.29 29.64 13.64
N PRO A 112 1.38 30.22 13.10
CA PRO A 112 2.04 31.36 13.74
C PRO A 112 1.07 32.53 13.89
N ARG A 113 1.06 33.16 15.07
CA ARG A 113 0.25 34.34 15.36
C ARG A 113 1.14 35.58 15.42
N GLY A 114 0.70 36.66 14.80
CA GLY A 114 1.42 37.93 14.73
C GLY A 114 2.30 38.08 13.48
N ALA A 115 2.48 39.33 13.04
CA ALA A 115 3.15 39.67 11.79
C ALA A 115 4.60 39.16 11.72
N ALA A 116 5.36 39.25 12.82
CA ALA A 116 6.74 38.79 12.88
C ALA A 116 6.87 37.26 12.74
N ALA A 117 5.93 36.50 13.34
CA ALA A 117 5.93 35.04 13.25
C ALA A 117 5.54 34.56 11.85
N VAL A 118 4.59 35.26 11.20
CA VAL A 118 4.22 35.00 9.80
C VAL A 118 5.37 35.32 8.86
N ALA A 119 6.02 36.48 9.01
CA ALA A 119 7.17 36.87 8.20
C ALA A 119 8.32 35.86 8.35
N THR A 120 8.62 35.43 9.59
CA THR A 120 9.64 34.40 9.85
C THR A 120 9.29 33.07 9.17
N ALA A 121 8.01 32.67 9.19
CA ALA A 121 7.58 31.45 8.51
C ALA A 121 7.64 31.57 6.98
N VAL A 122 7.33 32.73 6.39
CA VAL A 122 7.52 33.00 4.96
C VAL A 122 9.00 32.94 4.57
N LEU A 123 9.89 33.53 5.38
CA LEU A 123 11.34 33.49 5.16
C LEU A 123 11.91 32.07 5.23
N LYS A 124 11.32 31.17 6.03
CA LYS A 124 11.68 29.74 6.02
C LYS A 124 11.35 29.05 4.69
N GLY A 125 10.49 29.63 3.84
CA GLY A 125 10.23 29.14 2.49
C GLY A 125 11.47 29.11 1.58
N TYR A 126 12.44 29.99 1.79
CA TYR A 126 13.70 30.04 1.03
C TYR A 126 14.53 28.76 1.16
N PRO A 127 15.01 28.39 2.37
CA PRO A 127 15.75 27.15 2.52
C PRO A 127 14.90 25.92 2.14
N TYR A 128 13.58 25.92 2.42
CA TYR A 128 12.71 24.80 2.05
C TYR A 128 12.64 24.56 0.54
N THR A 129 12.50 25.63 -0.23
CA THR A 129 12.44 25.56 -1.70
C THR A 129 13.76 25.02 -2.26
N VAL A 130 14.90 25.47 -1.73
CA VAL A 130 16.23 24.96 -2.15
C VAL A 130 16.36 23.47 -1.81
N GLY A 131 16.03 23.08 -0.58
CA GLY A 131 16.11 21.69 -0.13
C GLY A 131 15.24 20.77 -0.95
N LEU A 132 13.99 21.16 -1.22
CA LEU A 132 13.06 20.37 -2.02
C LEU A 132 13.46 20.32 -3.49
N ALA A 133 13.87 21.44 -4.08
CA ALA A 133 14.36 21.48 -5.46
C ALA A 133 15.58 20.57 -5.68
N LEU A 134 16.57 20.63 -4.78
CA LEU A 134 17.75 19.78 -4.84
C LEU A 134 17.39 18.30 -4.67
N THR A 135 16.49 17.99 -3.73
CA THR A 135 15.99 16.64 -3.49
C THR A 135 15.26 16.08 -4.70
N LEU A 136 14.39 16.88 -5.32
CA LEU A 136 13.68 16.50 -6.54
C LEU A 136 14.65 16.27 -7.71
N ALA A 137 15.65 17.14 -7.88
CA ALA A 137 16.69 16.97 -8.90
C ALA A 137 17.49 15.66 -8.68
N MET A 138 17.85 15.36 -7.43
CA MET A 138 18.49 14.09 -7.07
C MET A 138 17.59 12.89 -7.41
N MET A 139 16.30 12.95 -7.05
CA MET A 139 15.34 11.89 -7.33
C MET A 139 15.11 11.69 -8.84
N THR A 140 15.13 12.75 -9.64
CA THR A 140 15.05 12.66 -11.11
C THR A 140 16.17 11.77 -11.67
N VAL A 141 17.35 11.76 -11.05
CA VAL A 141 18.49 10.92 -11.44
C VAL A 141 18.46 9.55 -10.75
N PHE A 142 18.15 9.51 -9.45
CA PHE A 142 18.24 8.30 -8.64
C PHE A 142 17.09 7.32 -8.90
N ALA A 143 15.87 7.81 -9.11
CA ALA A 143 14.71 6.95 -9.33
C ALA A 143 14.86 6.05 -10.58
N PRO A 144 15.32 6.55 -11.75
CA PRO A 144 15.63 5.69 -12.89
C PRO A 144 16.69 4.64 -12.58
N ILE A 145 17.78 5.01 -11.88
CA ILE A 145 18.85 4.07 -11.51
C ILE A 145 18.31 2.94 -10.64
N LEU A 146 17.49 3.29 -9.64
CA LEU A 146 16.82 2.32 -8.77
C LEU A 146 15.88 1.42 -9.58
N LYS A 147 15.08 1.99 -10.49
CA LYS A 147 14.14 1.25 -11.33
C LYS A 147 14.85 0.27 -12.27
N VAL A 148 15.98 0.65 -12.85
CA VAL A 148 16.80 -0.23 -13.69
C VAL A 148 17.34 -1.38 -12.84
N ARG A 149 17.83 -1.10 -11.61
CA ARG A 149 18.32 -2.14 -10.70
C ARG A 149 17.22 -3.13 -10.30
N THR A 150 16.00 -2.67 -10.03
CA THR A 150 14.86 -3.55 -9.71
C THR A 150 14.46 -4.38 -10.93
N LEU A 151 14.43 -3.77 -12.13
CA LEU A 151 14.10 -4.46 -13.37
C LEU A 151 15.15 -5.53 -13.72
N ALA A 152 16.43 -5.23 -13.53
CA ALA A 152 17.53 -6.18 -13.73
C ALA A 152 17.40 -7.40 -12.81
N LYS A 153 16.89 -7.22 -11.59
CA LYS A 153 16.59 -8.31 -10.65
C LYS A 153 15.23 -8.99 -10.90
N ARG A 154 14.43 -8.51 -11.86
CA ARG A 154 13.03 -8.90 -12.08
C ARG A 154 12.19 -8.77 -10.80
N TRP A 155 12.43 -7.70 -10.05
CA TRP A 155 11.70 -7.39 -8.83
C TRP A 155 10.57 -6.41 -9.12
N THR A 156 9.46 -6.62 -8.44
CA THR A 156 8.38 -5.63 -8.28
C THR A 156 8.57 -4.88 -6.97
N THR A 157 7.95 -3.70 -6.88
CA THR A 157 7.94 -2.86 -5.69
C THR A 157 6.49 -2.53 -5.33
N GLU A 158 6.12 -2.82 -4.10
CA GLU A 158 4.80 -2.55 -3.54
C GLU A 158 4.93 -1.61 -2.34
N HIS A 159 3.96 -0.71 -2.18
CA HIS A 159 3.91 0.28 -1.11
C HIS A 159 2.77 -0.05 -0.16
N VAL A 160 3.06 -0.09 1.13
CA VAL A 160 2.09 -0.24 2.20
C VAL A 160 2.09 1.07 3.00
N PRO A 161 0.97 1.80 3.03
CA PRO A 161 0.90 3.05 3.77
C PRO A 161 1.09 2.76 5.26
N VAL A 162 2.11 3.34 5.88
CA VAL A 162 2.37 3.15 7.30
C VAL A 162 2.96 4.44 7.86
N ILE A 163 2.37 4.98 8.92
CA ILE A 163 2.92 6.10 9.68
C ILE A 163 3.47 5.57 10.99
N VAL A 164 4.75 5.84 11.25
CA VAL A 164 5.44 5.39 12.45
C VAL A 164 6.03 6.58 13.19
N GLU A 165 5.60 6.76 14.43
CA GLU A 165 6.17 7.79 15.28
C GLU A 165 7.64 7.50 15.62
N PRO A 166 8.50 8.52 15.74
CA PRO A 166 9.93 8.31 16.01
C PRO A 166 10.22 7.48 17.28
N ARG A 167 9.34 7.54 18.28
CA ARG A 167 9.49 6.78 19.54
C ARG A 167 9.26 5.27 19.34
N ASP A 168 8.37 4.90 18.42
CA ASP A 168 7.92 3.52 18.22
C ASP A 168 8.64 2.83 17.05
N TYR A 169 9.49 3.58 16.33
CA TYR A 169 10.15 3.11 15.11
C TYR A 169 10.86 1.77 15.27
N GLU A 170 11.74 1.62 16.27
CA GLU A 170 12.47 0.37 16.48
C GLU A 170 11.57 -0.80 16.88
N ALA A 171 10.49 -0.52 17.61
CA ALA A 171 9.49 -1.52 17.97
C ALA A 171 8.76 -2.02 16.71
N VAL A 172 8.35 -1.11 15.82
CA VAL A 172 7.70 -1.49 14.55
C VAL A 172 8.65 -2.26 13.64
N VAL A 173 9.92 -1.85 13.51
CA VAL A 173 10.92 -2.62 12.75
C VAL A 173 11.04 -4.04 13.28
N GLU A 174 11.07 -4.21 14.61
CA GLU A 174 11.19 -5.53 15.21
C GLU A 174 9.94 -6.37 15.02
N SER A 175 8.75 -5.80 15.18
CA SER A 175 7.49 -6.49 14.90
C SER A 175 7.38 -6.93 13.45
N VAL A 176 7.79 -6.09 12.48
CA VAL A 176 7.80 -6.45 11.06
C VAL A 176 8.82 -7.56 10.79
N ARG A 177 10.01 -7.50 11.40
CA ARG A 177 11.03 -8.57 11.29
C ARG A 177 10.51 -9.90 11.84
N ALA A 178 9.88 -9.88 13.01
CA ALA A 178 9.31 -11.05 13.65
C ALA A 178 8.18 -11.66 12.81
N ALA A 179 7.25 -10.84 12.32
CA ALA A 179 6.18 -11.28 11.43
C ALA A 179 6.72 -11.93 10.14
N LEU A 180 7.75 -11.33 9.54
CA LEU A 180 8.42 -11.90 8.36
C LEU A 180 9.08 -13.25 8.69
N ALA A 181 9.76 -13.37 9.83
CA ALA A 181 10.38 -14.62 10.27
C ALA A 181 9.34 -15.72 10.51
N GLU A 182 8.23 -15.41 11.20
CA GLU A 182 7.09 -16.33 11.36
C GLU A 182 6.50 -16.77 10.01
N GLY A 183 6.46 -15.86 9.04
CA GLY A 183 6.08 -16.15 7.66
C GLY A 183 7.14 -16.90 6.83
N GLY A 184 8.27 -17.31 7.43
CA GLY A 184 9.35 -18.04 6.76
C GLY A 184 10.33 -17.18 5.96
N PHE A 185 10.39 -15.87 6.25
CA PHE A 185 11.37 -14.95 5.69
C PHE A 185 12.41 -14.54 6.74
N GLU A 186 13.53 -15.26 6.78
CA GLU A 186 14.69 -14.86 7.55
C GLU A 186 15.31 -13.60 6.95
N THR A 187 15.22 -12.48 7.68
CA THR A 187 15.70 -11.17 7.22
C THR A 187 16.80 -10.64 8.13
N THR A 188 17.80 -10.02 7.50
CA THR A 188 18.88 -9.32 8.17
C THR A 188 18.63 -7.83 8.17
N ARG A 189 18.84 -7.18 9.32
CA ARG A 189 18.77 -5.72 9.44
C ARG A 189 19.99 -5.09 8.76
N GLY A 190 19.75 -4.08 7.94
CA GLY A 190 20.80 -3.31 7.30
C GLY A 190 20.37 -1.86 7.05
N ARG A 191 21.31 -1.05 6.58
CA ARG A 191 21.01 0.32 6.17
C ARG A 191 20.42 0.33 4.76
N ALA A 192 19.46 1.22 4.54
CA ALA A 192 18.97 1.53 3.19
C ALA A 192 20.09 2.04 2.28
N SER A 193 19.92 1.84 0.98
CA SER A 193 20.84 2.35 -0.05
C SER A 193 21.11 3.84 0.16
N TRP A 194 22.33 4.29 -0.14
CA TRP A 194 22.67 5.71 -0.06
C TRP A 194 21.76 6.56 -0.97
N LEU A 195 21.34 6.00 -2.11
CA LEU A 195 20.42 6.64 -3.07
C LEU A 195 19.06 6.98 -2.47
N LEU A 196 18.63 6.25 -1.43
CA LEU A 196 17.39 6.52 -0.71
C LEU A 196 17.59 7.49 0.47
N ARG A 197 18.77 7.46 1.09
CA ARG A 197 19.09 8.29 2.26
C ARG A 197 19.57 9.70 1.93
N ALA A 198 20.17 9.89 0.76
CA ALA A 198 20.74 11.19 0.41
C ALA A 198 19.67 12.29 0.19
N PRO A 199 18.55 12.02 -0.51
CA PRO A 199 17.46 13.00 -0.65
C PRO A 199 16.87 13.41 0.71
N THR A 200 16.66 12.44 1.62
CA THR A 200 16.12 12.74 2.95
C THR A 200 17.09 13.58 3.78
N LYS A 201 18.39 13.31 3.73
CA LYS A 201 19.41 14.16 4.41
C LYS A 201 19.43 15.60 3.91
N VAL A 202 19.26 15.81 2.61
CA VAL A 202 19.16 17.15 2.03
C VAL A 202 17.92 17.86 2.58
N LEU A 203 16.76 17.20 2.54
CA LEU A 203 15.56 17.77 3.16
C LEU A 203 15.77 18.11 4.64
N THR A 204 16.35 17.23 5.45
CA THR A 204 16.61 17.51 6.87
C THR A 204 17.51 18.71 7.10
N LEU A 205 18.56 18.87 6.26
CA LEU A 205 19.49 19.99 6.35
C LEU A 205 18.78 21.34 6.12
N PHE A 206 17.90 21.39 5.14
CA PHE A 206 17.22 22.62 4.70
C PHE A 206 15.87 22.85 5.38
N ALA A 207 15.25 21.82 5.95
CA ALA A 207 13.89 21.86 6.51
C ALA A 207 13.81 21.86 8.05
N ARG A 208 14.91 22.19 8.75
CA ARG A 208 14.99 22.21 10.23
C ARG A 208 13.74 22.88 10.85
N GLY A 209 12.86 22.05 11.43
CA GLY A 209 11.68 22.47 12.20
C GLY A 209 10.30 22.25 11.57
N ALA A 210 10.13 22.18 10.23
CA ALA A 210 8.80 21.96 9.62
C ALA A 210 8.58 20.55 9.07
N VAL A 211 9.66 19.86 8.67
CA VAL A 211 9.59 18.51 8.06
C VAL A 211 10.43 17.50 8.88
N ALA A 212 11.05 17.94 9.98
CA ALA A 212 11.87 17.09 10.84
C ALA A 212 11.08 15.92 11.49
N GLY A 213 9.75 16.05 11.62
CA GLY A 213 8.89 14.94 12.06
C GLY A 213 8.50 13.96 10.95
N LEU A 214 8.70 14.32 9.68
CA LEU A 214 8.28 13.55 8.50
C LEU A 214 9.45 12.89 7.75
N VAL A 215 10.67 13.40 7.91
CA VAL A 215 11.86 12.94 7.17
C VAL A 215 12.79 12.21 8.13
N ALA A 216 12.94 10.90 7.92
CA ALA A 216 13.70 10.03 8.80
C ALA A 216 15.22 10.18 8.62
N ASP A 217 15.92 10.37 9.73
CA ASP A 217 17.34 10.02 9.85
C ASP A 217 17.55 8.49 10.01
N ARG A 218 16.47 7.72 10.20
CA ARG A 218 16.48 6.27 10.40
C ARG A 218 15.64 5.57 9.34
N ILE A 219 16.30 5.05 8.31
CA ILE A 219 15.68 4.18 7.28
C ILE A 219 16.33 2.80 7.41
N THR A 220 15.57 1.85 7.95
CA THR A 220 15.99 0.45 8.14
C THR A 220 15.53 -0.39 6.97
N ALA A 221 16.45 -1.22 6.44
CA ALA A 221 16.15 -2.22 5.43
C ALA A 221 16.26 -3.62 6.06
N LEU A 222 15.23 -4.43 5.89
CA LEU A 222 15.21 -5.85 6.20
C LEU A 222 15.43 -6.62 4.90
N ARG A 223 16.50 -7.40 4.81
CA ARG A 223 16.89 -8.07 3.57
C ARG A 223 16.99 -9.58 3.74
N SER A 224 16.45 -10.31 2.77
CA SER A 224 16.74 -11.72 2.51
C SER A 224 17.27 -11.89 1.09
N LYS A 225 17.47 -13.14 0.64
CA LYS A 225 17.97 -13.45 -0.70
C LYS A 225 17.10 -12.86 -1.82
N ASP A 226 15.78 -12.87 -1.61
CA ASP A 226 14.78 -12.59 -2.65
C ASP A 226 13.74 -11.54 -2.25
N LEU A 227 13.94 -10.89 -1.09
CA LEU A 227 13.05 -9.89 -0.51
C LEU A 227 13.86 -8.76 0.14
N GLU A 228 13.43 -7.52 -0.08
CA GLU A 228 13.91 -6.34 0.61
C GLU A 228 12.70 -5.54 1.08
N VAL A 229 12.56 -5.37 2.40
CA VAL A 229 11.52 -4.54 3.02
C VAL A 229 12.20 -3.33 3.63
N VAL A 230 11.84 -2.13 3.19
CA VAL A 230 12.39 -0.87 3.68
C VAL A 230 11.31 -0.14 4.46
N LEU A 231 11.56 0.07 5.76
CA LEU A 231 10.64 0.82 6.61
C LEU A 231 11.02 2.31 6.61
N HIS A 232 10.11 3.14 6.11
CA HIS A 232 10.12 4.59 6.26
C HIS A 232 9.11 4.99 7.35
N PRO A 233 9.26 6.14 8.02
CA PRO A 233 8.25 6.62 8.99
C PRO A 233 6.88 6.92 8.39
N ALA A 234 6.77 7.00 7.06
CA ALA A 234 5.57 7.42 6.35
C ALA A 234 5.19 6.42 5.24
N ASP A 235 5.94 5.31 5.12
CA ASP A 235 5.73 4.30 4.09
C ASP A 235 6.48 3.00 4.42
N LEU A 236 5.97 1.87 3.95
CA LEU A 236 6.67 0.59 4.00
C LEU A 236 6.78 0.05 2.58
N VAL A 237 8.02 -0.08 2.10
CA VAL A 237 8.30 -0.49 0.72
C VAL A 237 8.74 -1.94 0.70
N ILE A 238 8.04 -2.77 -0.06
CA ILE A 238 8.32 -4.20 -0.23
C ILE A 238 8.84 -4.41 -1.64
N SER A 239 10.05 -4.94 -1.79
CA SER A 239 10.66 -5.24 -3.08
C SER A 239 11.09 -6.70 -3.17
N GLY A 240 10.75 -7.38 -4.26
CA GLY A 240 11.09 -8.78 -4.45
C GLY A 240 10.47 -9.34 -5.72
N ARG A 241 10.61 -10.65 -5.96
CA ARG A 241 9.83 -11.31 -7.02
C ARG A 241 8.35 -11.21 -6.71
N GLU A 242 7.50 -11.14 -7.73
CA GLU A 242 6.05 -10.88 -7.60
C GLU A 242 5.36 -11.74 -6.52
N ALA A 243 5.46 -13.07 -6.60
CA ALA A 243 4.88 -13.97 -5.60
C ALA A 243 5.47 -13.77 -4.19
N THR A 244 6.76 -13.46 -4.09
CA THR A 244 7.45 -13.23 -2.82
C THR A 244 7.01 -11.91 -2.19
N ALA A 245 6.93 -10.83 -2.98
CA ALA A 245 6.45 -9.53 -2.55
C ALA A 245 4.99 -9.59 -2.11
N ALA A 246 4.12 -10.26 -2.88
CA ALA A 246 2.72 -10.44 -2.54
C ALA A 246 2.54 -11.21 -1.22
N ARG A 247 3.30 -12.29 -1.01
CA ARG A 247 3.28 -13.07 0.25
C ARG A 247 3.77 -12.24 1.43
N ALA A 248 4.89 -11.52 1.27
CA ALA A 248 5.41 -10.63 2.30
C ALA A 248 4.42 -9.51 2.64
N ARG A 249 3.75 -8.92 1.63
CA ARG A 249 2.70 -7.92 1.84
C ARG A 249 1.54 -8.47 2.65
N ALA A 250 1.07 -9.69 2.35
CA ALA A 250 -0.01 -10.32 3.11
C ALA A 250 0.36 -10.48 4.59
N ILE A 251 1.54 -11.05 4.87
CA ILE A 251 2.07 -11.22 6.23
C ILE A 251 2.14 -9.86 6.95
N ILE A 252 2.74 -8.86 6.32
CA ILE A 252 2.91 -7.53 6.92
C ILE A 252 1.56 -6.86 7.16
N ALA A 253 0.62 -6.95 6.21
CA ALA A 253 -0.70 -6.34 6.34
C ALA A 253 -1.54 -6.95 7.47
N GLU A 254 -1.36 -8.23 7.78
CA GLU A 254 -2.02 -8.90 8.91
C GLU A 254 -1.40 -8.51 10.26
N HIS A 255 -0.08 -8.30 10.31
CA HIS A 255 0.64 -8.06 11.57
C HIS A 255 0.75 -6.58 11.94
N VAL A 256 0.91 -5.68 10.95
CA VAL A 256 1.10 -4.24 11.20
C VAL A 256 -0.08 -3.63 11.97
N VAL A 257 -1.29 -4.17 11.81
CA VAL A 257 -2.51 -3.77 12.56
C VAL A 257 -2.29 -3.77 14.07
N PHE A 258 -1.45 -4.66 14.58
CA PHE A 258 -1.20 -4.83 16.00
C PHE A 258 0.04 -4.07 16.51
N THR A 259 0.67 -3.30 15.63
CA THR A 259 1.84 -2.48 15.96
C THR A 259 1.43 -1.05 16.31
N PRO A 260 2.31 -0.24 16.93
CA PRO A 260 2.06 1.19 17.14
C PRO A 260 1.94 2.03 15.86
N ALA A 261 2.15 1.45 14.68
CA ALA A 261 2.06 2.17 13.43
C ALA A 261 0.61 2.44 13.02
N TYR A 262 0.34 3.61 12.47
CA TYR A 262 -0.95 3.96 11.87
C TYR A 262 -0.97 3.56 10.39
N LEU A 263 -2.12 3.07 9.92
CA LEU A 263 -2.36 2.76 8.50
C LEU A 263 -3.19 3.84 7.80
N THR A 264 -3.77 4.75 8.58
CA THR A 264 -4.59 5.89 8.15
C THR A 264 -3.87 7.23 8.39
N TRP A 265 -4.30 8.27 7.71
CA TRP A 265 -3.69 9.61 7.77
C TRP A 265 -4.57 10.62 8.47
N ASP A 266 -5.88 10.38 8.47
CA ASP A 266 -6.81 11.22 9.18
C ASP A 266 -6.69 11.04 10.71
N LYS A 267 -6.83 12.15 11.44
CA LYS A 267 -6.68 12.13 12.90
C LYS A 267 -7.82 11.36 13.59
N GLU A 268 -9.05 11.51 13.12
CA GLU A 268 -10.18 10.75 13.67
C GLU A 268 -10.04 9.26 13.33
N ALA A 269 -9.52 8.93 12.14
CA ALA A 269 -9.17 7.56 11.78
C ALA A 269 -8.09 6.98 12.71
N ASN A 270 -7.02 7.74 13.00
CA ASN A 270 -5.97 7.34 13.94
C ASN A 270 -6.52 7.07 15.35
N GLU A 271 -7.50 7.85 15.82
CA GLU A 271 -8.17 7.61 17.10
C GLU A 271 -8.92 6.27 17.12
N LEU A 272 -9.53 5.84 16.00
CA LEU A 272 -10.14 4.51 15.89
C LEU A 272 -9.06 3.41 15.91
N GLU A 273 -7.94 3.58 15.21
CA GLU A 273 -6.82 2.63 15.25
C GLU A 273 -6.27 2.45 16.67
N ASP A 274 -6.12 3.54 17.42
CA ASP A 274 -5.64 3.50 18.80
C ASP A 274 -6.60 2.75 19.72
N ARG A 275 -7.92 2.89 19.52
CA ARG A 275 -8.92 2.12 20.25
C ARG A 275 -8.87 0.64 19.91
N LEU A 276 -8.77 0.28 18.63
CA LEU A 276 -8.59 -1.12 18.20
C LEU A 276 -7.34 -1.73 18.82
N ARG A 277 -6.23 -0.99 18.84
CA ARG A 277 -4.96 -1.40 19.45
C ARG A 277 -5.06 -1.53 20.97
N ALA A 278 -5.81 -0.64 21.63
CA ALA A 278 -6.06 -0.72 23.07
C ALA A 278 -6.85 -1.98 23.43
N ILE A 279 -7.88 -2.32 22.65
CA ILE A 279 -8.63 -3.58 22.80
C ILE A 279 -7.69 -4.77 22.66
N TRP A 280 -6.85 -4.79 21.63
CA TRP A 280 -5.88 -5.87 21.43
C TRP A 280 -4.92 -6.02 22.62
N ARG A 281 -4.36 -4.94 23.13
CA ARG A 281 -3.42 -4.98 24.27
C ARG A 281 -4.09 -5.42 25.57
N ALA A 282 -5.34 -5.03 25.80
CA ALA A 282 -6.09 -5.35 27.02
C ALA A 282 -6.91 -6.64 26.93
N ARG A 283 -6.81 -7.40 25.82
CA ARG A 283 -7.69 -8.54 25.52
C ARG A 283 -7.71 -9.62 26.60
N ASP A 284 -6.56 -9.89 27.23
CA ASP A 284 -6.42 -10.94 28.25
C ASP A 284 -6.96 -10.49 29.61
N ALA A 285 -7.08 -9.18 29.84
CA ALA A 285 -7.53 -8.58 31.10
C ALA A 285 -9.01 -8.18 31.09
N ARG A 286 -9.70 -8.29 29.94
CA ARG A 286 -11.07 -7.80 29.76
C ARG A 286 -12.06 -8.94 29.54
N SER A 287 -13.29 -8.73 29.97
CA SER A 287 -14.36 -9.70 29.69
C SER A 287 -14.69 -9.71 28.20
N SER A 288 -15.05 -10.88 27.67
CA SER A 288 -15.44 -10.99 26.25
C SER A 288 -16.70 -10.17 25.92
N ALA A 289 -17.55 -9.88 26.91
CA ALA A 289 -18.73 -9.04 26.72
C ALA A 289 -18.36 -7.57 26.49
N ASP A 290 -17.43 -7.04 27.29
CA ASP A 290 -16.97 -5.65 27.18
C ASP A 290 -16.26 -5.42 25.84
N VAL A 291 -15.42 -6.38 25.44
CA VAL A 291 -14.71 -6.32 24.15
C VAL A 291 -15.71 -6.31 22.99
N ARG A 292 -16.75 -7.18 23.01
CA ARG A 292 -17.79 -7.20 21.96
C ARG A 292 -18.59 -5.90 21.90
N ALA A 293 -18.95 -5.33 23.06
CA ALA A 293 -19.68 -4.07 23.12
C ALA A 293 -18.87 -2.93 22.51
N GLU A 294 -17.57 -2.87 22.81
CA GLU A 294 -16.69 -1.83 22.28
C GLU A 294 -16.45 -1.98 20.77
N LEU A 295 -16.26 -3.21 20.28
CA LEU A 295 -16.15 -3.48 18.83
C LEU A 295 -17.42 -3.05 18.09
N LYS A 296 -18.60 -3.29 18.66
CA LYS A 296 -19.88 -2.83 18.09
C LYS A 296 -19.96 -1.30 18.05
N ALA A 297 -19.47 -0.62 19.09
CA ALA A 297 -19.42 0.85 19.13
C ALA A 297 -18.45 1.42 18.08
N ILE A 298 -17.28 0.79 17.90
CA ILE A 298 -16.33 1.16 16.85
C ILE A 298 -16.96 0.95 15.46
N GLY A 299 -17.63 -0.18 15.23
CA GLY A 299 -18.33 -0.44 13.98
C GLY A 299 -19.47 0.54 13.68
N ALA A 300 -20.12 1.08 14.71
CA ALA A 300 -21.09 2.16 14.55
C ALA A 300 -20.41 3.48 14.15
N ARG A 301 -19.35 3.88 14.86
CA ARG A 301 -18.59 5.10 14.56
C ARG A 301 -17.98 5.06 13.16
N LEU A 302 -17.49 3.90 12.71
CA LEU A 302 -16.91 3.72 11.38
C LEU A 302 -17.93 3.99 10.25
N ARG A 303 -19.24 3.81 10.47
CA ARG A 303 -20.27 4.13 9.47
C ARG A 303 -20.55 5.63 9.33
N GLU A 304 -20.26 6.41 10.35
CA GLU A 304 -20.49 7.86 10.40
C GLU A 304 -19.23 8.65 10.05
N LEU A 305 -18.09 7.98 9.94
CA LEU A 305 -16.79 8.61 9.73
C LEU A 305 -16.66 9.08 8.28
N GLU A 306 -16.45 10.39 8.09
CA GLU A 306 -16.22 11.01 6.78
C GLU A 306 -14.74 10.94 6.39
N VAL A 307 -14.29 9.76 5.96
CA VAL A 307 -12.93 9.53 5.47
C VAL A 307 -12.94 8.98 4.04
N PRO A 308 -11.84 9.12 3.28
CA PRO A 308 -11.70 8.47 1.98
C PRO A 308 -11.98 6.98 2.06
N TYR A 309 -12.56 6.41 1.00
CA TYR A 309 -12.97 5.01 0.97
C TYR A 309 -11.82 4.05 1.29
N GLU A 310 -10.61 4.35 0.81
CA GLU A 310 -9.42 3.55 1.06
C GLU A 310 -9.02 3.52 2.54
N GLU A 311 -9.19 4.62 3.28
CA GLU A 311 -8.94 4.67 4.73
C GLU A 311 -10.05 3.95 5.49
N TRP A 312 -11.30 4.09 5.04
CA TRP A 312 -12.43 3.34 5.56
C TRP A 312 -12.21 1.82 5.43
N GLU A 313 -11.78 1.33 4.26
CA GLU A 313 -11.48 -0.09 4.02
C GLU A 313 -10.35 -0.60 4.94
N VAL A 314 -9.34 0.23 5.21
CA VAL A 314 -8.26 -0.10 6.13
C VAL A 314 -8.82 -0.32 7.54
N LEU A 315 -9.60 0.63 8.06
CA LEU A 315 -10.20 0.52 9.40
C LEU A 315 -11.17 -0.67 9.49
N PHE A 316 -11.99 -0.87 8.46
CA PHE A 316 -12.91 -2.00 8.38
C PHE A 316 -12.15 -3.34 8.41
N ARG A 317 -11.07 -3.45 7.64
CA ARG A 317 -10.23 -4.65 7.65
C ARG A 317 -9.56 -4.87 9.01
N GLN A 318 -9.04 -3.82 9.65
CA GLN A 318 -8.45 -3.94 10.99
C GLN A 318 -9.47 -4.46 12.02
N LEU A 319 -10.70 -3.95 11.98
CA LEU A 319 -11.79 -4.42 12.82
C LEU A 319 -12.06 -5.93 12.61
N LEU A 320 -12.15 -6.37 11.35
CA LEU A 320 -12.37 -7.79 11.02
C LEU A 320 -11.19 -8.69 11.47
N VAL A 321 -9.96 -8.23 11.26
CA VAL A 321 -8.76 -8.96 11.68
C VAL A 321 -8.71 -9.10 13.20
N LEU A 322 -9.05 -8.04 13.93
CA LEU A 322 -9.14 -8.07 15.39
C LEU A 322 -10.27 -8.99 15.88
N GLU A 323 -11.47 -8.90 15.29
CA GLU A 323 -12.58 -9.80 15.62
C GLU A 323 -12.22 -11.27 15.43
N ARG A 324 -11.55 -11.58 14.32
CA ARG A 324 -11.07 -12.93 14.02
C ARG A 324 -10.04 -13.38 15.05
N ALA A 325 -9.01 -12.57 15.30
CA ALA A 325 -7.95 -12.90 16.25
C ALA A 325 -8.49 -13.14 17.67
N LEU A 326 -9.50 -12.36 18.09
CA LEU A 326 -10.16 -12.55 19.39
C LEU A 326 -10.98 -13.85 19.46
N ARG A 327 -11.64 -14.26 18.36
CA ARG A 327 -12.34 -15.56 18.29
C ARG A 327 -11.38 -16.73 18.34
N GLU A 328 -10.21 -16.60 17.73
CA GLU A 328 -9.15 -17.61 17.72
C GLU A 328 -8.29 -17.62 19.00
N GLY A 329 -8.69 -16.86 20.04
CA GLY A 329 -8.00 -16.81 21.33
C GLY A 329 -6.61 -16.19 21.26
N GLY A 330 -6.37 -15.29 20.29
CA GLY A 330 -5.10 -14.60 20.10
C GLY A 330 -3.96 -15.47 19.59
N ARG A 331 -4.22 -16.74 19.21
CA ARG A 331 -3.18 -17.72 18.84
C ARG A 331 -2.73 -17.67 17.38
N SER A 332 -3.39 -16.89 16.53
CA SER A 332 -3.19 -16.98 15.08
C SER A 332 -3.51 -15.63 14.42
N VAL A 333 -2.49 -14.79 14.33
CA VAL A 333 -2.46 -13.75 13.29
C VAL A 333 -1.64 -14.25 12.09
N SER A 334 -0.72 -15.19 12.31
CA SER A 334 0.18 -15.77 11.29
C SER A 334 -0.24 -17.13 10.74
N ALA A 335 -1.17 -17.84 11.37
CA ALA A 335 -1.76 -19.01 10.73
C ALA A 335 -2.84 -18.53 9.76
N GLY A 336 -2.57 -18.61 8.46
CA GLY A 336 -3.59 -18.41 7.43
C GLY A 336 -4.86 -19.21 7.76
N PRO A 337 -6.02 -18.87 7.18
CA PRO A 337 -7.27 -19.57 7.48
C PRO A 337 -7.04 -21.09 7.47
N ASP A 338 -7.37 -21.76 8.57
CA ASP A 338 -7.33 -23.21 8.66
C ASP A 338 -8.43 -23.75 7.74
N TRP A 339 -8.11 -23.81 6.45
CA TRP A 339 -9.00 -24.26 5.41
C TRP A 339 -9.40 -25.71 5.67
N ALA A 340 -8.58 -26.50 6.38
CA ALA A 340 -8.92 -27.88 6.72
C ALA A 340 -10.03 -27.91 7.78
N ALA A 341 -9.93 -27.08 8.82
CA ALA A 341 -11.02 -26.92 9.80
C ALA A 341 -12.26 -26.24 9.19
N THR A 342 -12.08 -25.26 8.31
CA THR A 342 -13.17 -24.51 7.67
C THR A 342 -13.92 -25.37 6.65
N LEU A 343 -13.19 -26.12 5.81
CA LEU A 343 -13.78 -27.13 4.92
C LEU A 343 -14.34 -28.30 5.74
N GLY A 344 -13.70 -28.70 6.83
CA GLY A 344 -14.22 -29.72 7.74
C GLY A 344 -15.57 -29.32 8.35
N ALA A 345 -15.69 -28.07 8.80
CA ALA A 345 -16.94 -27.50 9.30
C ALA A 345 -17.98 -27.35 8.19
N GLY A 346 -17.59 -26.88 7.00
CA GLY A 346 -18.47 -26.79 5.84
C GLY A 346 -18.99 -28.16 5.40
N VAL A 347 -18.14 -29.18 5.40
CA VAL A 347 -18.50 -30.58 5.14
C VAL A 347 -19.38 -31.13 6.25
N ALA A 348 -19.13 -30.81 7.52
CA ALA A 348 -19.99 -31.24 8.64
C ALA A 348 -21.39 -30.61 8.60
N ILE A 349 -21.50 -29.35 8.16
CA ILE A 349 -22.77 -28.65 7.96
C ILE A 349 -23.51 -29.18 6.71
N ALA A 350 -22.77 -29.53 5.65
CA ALA A 350 -23.34 -30.05 4.41
C ALA A 350 -23.64 -31.56 4.47
N ALA A 351 -22.99 -32.33 5.35
CA ALA A 351 -23.14 -33.78 5.46
C ALA A 351 -24.59 -34.26 5.69
N PRO A 352 -25.43 -33.60 6.52
CA PRO A 352 -26.84 -33.96 6.70
C PRO A 352 -27.70 -33.68 5.45
N HIS A 353 -27.21 -32.84 4.54
CA HIS A 353 -27.90 -32.44 3.31
C HIS A 353 -27.25 -33.01 2.05
N ALA A 354 -26.20 -33.83 2.19
CA ALA A 354 -25.40 -34.33 1.08
C ALA A 354 -26.24 -35.14 0.08
N GLU A 355 -27.23 -35.89 0.55
CA GLU A 355 -28.14 -36.66 -0.30
C GLU A 355 -29.05 -35.72 -1.12
N LYS A 356 -29.64 -34.70 -0.50
CA LYS A 356 -30.46 -33.68 -1.18
C LYS A 356 -29.65 -32.84 -2.18
N ILE A 357 -28.40 -32.53 -1.85
CA ILE A 357 -27.49 -31.80 -2.73
C ILE A 357 -27.09 -32.68 -3.92
N ALA A 358 -26.80 -33.97 -3.68
CA ALA A 358 -26.49 -34.91 -4.75
C ALA A 358 -27.67 -35.13 -5.70
N ASP A 359 -28.89 -35.22 -5.17
CA ASP A 359 -30.12 -35.34 -5.95
C ASP A 359 -30.36 -34.08 -6.80
N ALA A 360 -30.27 -32.88 -6.19
CA ALA A 360 -30.44 -31.61 -6.90
C ALA A 360 -29.38 -31.40 -7.99
N VAL A 361 -28.12 -31.77 -7.73
CA VAL A 361 -27.05 -31.73 -8.72
C VAL A 361 -27.28 -32.77 -9.82
N GLY A 362 -27.74 -33.98 -9.48
CA GLY A 362 -28.09 -35.03 -10.43
C GLY A 362 -29.21 -34.61 -11.38
N GLU A 363 -30.24 -33.95 -10.85
CA GLU A 363 -31.36 -33.41 -11.61
C GLU A 363 -30.92 -32.27 -12.54
N THR A 364 -30.09 -31.35 -12.05
CA THR A 364 -29.51 -30.26 -12.85
C THR A 364 -28.60 -30.80 -13.98
N VAL A 365 -27.82 -31.84 -13.71
CA VAL A 365 -26.98 -32.51 -14.73
C VAL A 365 -27.82 -33.20 -15.78
N LYS A 366 -28.95 -33.80 -15.38
CA LYS A 366 -29.89 -34.46 -16.30
C LYS A 366 -30.55 -33.42 -17.21
N GLU A 367 -31.03 -32.31 -16.67
CA GLU A 367 -31.56 -31.20 -17.47
C GLU A 367 -30.53 -30.63 -18.43
N LEU A 368 -29.30 -30.37 -17.97
CA LEU A 368 -28.22 -29.89 -18.83
C LEU A 368 -27.86 -30.87 -19.95
N ARG A 369 -27.90 -32.18 -19.68
CA ARG A 369 -27.65 -33.23 -20.69
C ARG A 369 -28.76 -33.32 -21.73
N GLU A 370 -30.02 -33.21 -21.30
CA GLU A 370 -31.16 -33.17 -22.23
C GLU A 370 -31.15 -31.90 -23.09
N THR A 371 -30.77 -30.77 -22.50
CA THR A 371 -30.64 -29.48 -23.21
C THR A 371 -29.48 -29.53 -24.20
N ALA A 372 -28.35 -30.13 -23.83
CA ALA A 372 -27.19 -30.32 -24.72
C ALA A 372 -27.48 -31.29 -25.88
N HIS A 373 -28.34 -32.30 -25.68
CA HIS A 373 -28.76 -33.21 -26.75
C HIS A 373 -29.70 -32.55 -27.78
N ARG A 374 -30.41 -31.49 -27.40
CA ARG A 374 -31.27 -30.70 -28.30
C ARG A 374 -30.54 -29.54 -28.98
N ALA A 375 -29.36 -29.17 -28.50
CA ALA A 375 -28.58 -28.08 -29.08
C ALA A 375 -27.84 -28.53 -30.37
N PRO A 376 -27.77 -27.70 -31.42
CA PRO A 376 -26.96 -27.99 -32.61
C PRO A 376 -25.48 -28.14 -32.21
N ARG A 377 -24.76 -29.06 -32.89
CA ARG A 377 -23.42 -29.60 -32.55
C ARG A 377 -22.25 -28.60 -32.42
N THR A 378 -22.50 -27.29 -32.38
CA THR A 378 -21.48 -26.24 -32.46
C THR A 378 -21.19 -25.48 -31.15
N VAL A 379 -21.74 -25.89 -30.00
CA VAL A 379 -21.48 -25.19 -28.71
C VAL A 379 -20.62 -26.05 -27.75
N PRO A 380 -19.27 -26.02 -27.86
CA PRO A 380 -18.35 -26.83 -27.04
C PRO A 380 -18.28 -26.41 -25.56
N VAL A 381 -18.89 -25.27 -25.19
CA VAL A 381 -18.88 -24.76 -23.80
C VAL A 381 -19.83 -25.55 -22.90
N LEU A 382 -20.99 -25.98 -23.43
CA LEU A 382 -21.98 -26.73 -22.66
C LEU A 382 -21.53 -28.15 -22.30
N SER A 383 -20.77 -28.81 -23.19
CA SER A 383 -20.20 -30.14 -22.93
C SER A 383 -19.07 -30.07 -21.90
N ALA A 384 -18.25 -29.01 -21.91
CA ALA A 384 -17.19 -28.80 -20.92
C ALA A 384 -17.75 -28.50 -19.53
N VAL A 385 -18.79 -27.68 -19.43
CA VAL A 385 -19.48 -27.39 -18.16
C VAL A 385 -20.15 -28.66 -17.62
N ALA A 386 -20.86 -29.43 -18.47
CA ALA A 386 -21.46 -30.70 -18.06
C ALA A 386 -20.41 -31.73 -17.57
N ALA A 387 -19.25 -31.81 -18.24
CA ALA A 387 -18.16 -32.71 -17.83
C ALA A 387 -17.52 -32.27 -16.51
N ALA A 388 -17.33 -30.96 -16.29
CA ALA A 388 -16.79 -30.43 -15.04
C ALA A 388 -17.74 -30.67 -13.85
N VAL A 389 -19.05 -30.48 -14.05
CA VAL A 389 -20.06 -30.75 -13.01
C VAL A 389 -20.16 -32.25 -12.72
N ALA A 390 -20.08 -33.12 -13.74
CA ALA A 390 -20.07 -34.57 -13.54
C ALA A 390 -18.81 -35.06 -12.80
N ALA A 391 -17.64 -34.47 -13.07
CA ALA A 391 -16.41 -34.77 -12.35
C ALA A 391 -16.49 -34.34 -10.87
N LEU A 392 -17.08 -33.18 -10.60
CA LEU A 392 -17.32 -32.70 -9.23
C LEU A 392 -18.27 -33.62 -8.46
N ALA A 393 -19.37 -34.06 -9.10
CA ALA A 393 -20.33 -34.99 -8.50
C ALA A 393 -19.71 -36.35 -8.20
N ALA A 394 -18.87 -36.88 -9.10
CA ALA A 394 -18.14 -38.12 -8.88
C ALA A 394 -17.14 -38.01 -7.71
N PHE A 395 -16.48 -36.87 -7.57
CA PHE A 395 -15.53 -36.60 -6.48
C PHE A 395 -16.22 -36.52 -5.11
N VAL A 396 -17.44 -35.96 -5.06
CA VAL A 396 -18.27 -35.89 -3.85
C VAL A 396 -18.89 -37.24 -3.48
N ALA A 397 -19.23 -38.09 -4.46
CA ALA A 397 -19.85 -39.39 -4.21
C ALA A 397 -18.84 -40.53 -3.90
N LEU A 398 -17.57 -40.39 -4.32
CA LEU A 398 -16.54 -41.41 -4.15
C LEU A 398 -16.25 -41.83 -2.68
N PRO A 399 -16.23 -40.91 -1.70
CA PRO A 399 -15.99 -41.27 -0.30
C PRO A 399 -17.11 -42.12 0.32
N TRP A 400 -18.34 -42.01 -0.19
CA TRP A 400 -19.51 -42.67 0.39
C TRP A 400 -19.69 -44.11 -0.08
N ARG A 401 -19.38 -44.40 -1.36
CA ARG A 401 -19.60 -45.74 -1.96
C ARG A 401 -18.62 -46.82 -1.46
N ARG A 402 -17.51 -46.43 -0.82
CA ARG A 402 -16.59 -47.38 -0.14
C ARG A 402 -17.10 -47.85 1.22
N ARG A 403 -18.01 -47.11 1.87
CA ARG A 403 -18.53 -47.48 3.20
C ARG A 403 -19.66 -48.51 3.16
N THR A 404 -20.36 -48.62 2.03
CA THR A 404 -21.50 -49.56 1.87
C THR A 404 -21.12 -50.95 1.35
N ARG A 405 -19.85 -51.20 0.99
CA ARG A 405 -19.40 -52.51 0.46
C ARG A 405 -18.74 -53.46 1.47
N HIS A 406 -18.46 -53.03 2.70
CA HIS A 406 -17.87 -53.90 3.73
C HIS A 406 -18.84 -54.39 4.83
N GLY A 407 -20.15 -54.26 4.61
CA GLY A 407 -21.16 -54.66 5.59
C GLY A 407 -21.90 -55.99 5.33
N GLY A 408 -21.51 -56.78 4.31
CA GLY A 408 -22.31 -57.94 3.91
C GLY A 408 -21.47 -59.16 3.54
N GLY A 409 -21.27 -60.06 4.49
CA GLY A 409 -20.91 -61.45 4.19
C GLY A 409 -19.83 -62.04 5.09
N GLU A 410 -20.20 -62.46 6.30
CA GLU A 410 -19.62 -63.64 6.99
C GLU A 410 -20.31 -63.87 8.35
N SER A 411 -21.52 -64.44 8.37
CA SER A 411 -22.04 -65.06 9.60
C SER A 411 -23.18 -66.07 9.36
N THR A 412 -23.06 -66.95 8.37
CA THR A 412 -24.01 -68.07 8.21
C THR A 412 -23.33 -69.32 7.67
N ARG A 413 -22.44 -69.92 8.48
CA ARG A 413 -22.08 -71.35 8.38
C ARG A 413 -21.35 -71.83 9.64
N ARG A 414 -22.09 -72.19 10.67
CA ARG A 414 -21.77 -73.28 11.62
C ARG A 414 -23.00 -73.59 12.47
N SER A 415 -23.89 -74.36 11.88
CA SER A 415 -24.78 -75.22 12.66
C SER A 415 -23.97 -76.41 13.19
N ARG A 416 -24.33 -76.84 14.41
CA ARG A 416 -24.41 -78.25 14.84
C ARG A 416 -23.19 -79.14 14.65
N ARG A 417 -22.45 -79.33 15.74
CA ARG A 417 -21.65 -80.48 16.23
C ARG A 417 -20.84 -79.87 17.38
N ALA A 418 -20.90 -80.23 18.66
CA ALA A 418 -21.15 -81.45 19.42
C ALA A 418 -21.50 -80.95 20.87
N ALA A 419 -22.30 -81.62 21.70
CA ALA A 419 -21.92 -82.80 22.49
C ALA A 419 -20.56 -82.64 23.17
#